data_AF-A0A9W7XSH4-F1
#
_entry.id   AF-A0A9W7XSH4-F1
#
_cell.length_a   1.000
_cell.length_b   1.000
_cell.length_c   1.000
_cell.angle_alpha   90.00
_cell.angle_beta   90.00
_cell.angle_gamma   90.00
#
_symmetry.space_group_name_H-M   'P 1'
#
loop_
_entity.id
_entity.type
_entity.pdbx_description
1 polymer ?
#
loop_
_entity_poly.entity_id
_entity_poly.type
_entity_poly.pdbx_seq_one_letter_code
_entity_poly.pdbx_strand_id
1 'polypeptide(L)'
;VDWARVSQAVGLDMLKCLELCQVDEGKARWTYDPNTFSWEMADRMKAFIADNYPAPATPNFRAVSNYLWINRDDCIHMSDLLQGNIAWTDEIKARVVDMRRKGMQFKNIGKQLSPNLSAAKVVA
;
A
#
# COMPACT_ATOMS: atom_id res chain seq x y z
N VAL A 1 -3.93 10.66 14.57
CA VAL A 1 -4.93 11.74 14.73
C VAL A 1 -6.30 11.13 14.93
N ASP A 2 -7.10 11.67 15.85
CA ASP A 2 -8.50 11.23 16.05
C ASP A 2 -9.40 11.98 15.08
N TRP A 3 -9.66 11.38 13.92
CA TRP A 3 -10.42 11.98 12.84
C TRP A 3 -11.92 12.14 13.16
N ALA A 4 -12.45 11.33 14.07
CA ALA A 4 -13.85 11.46 14.52
C ALA A 4 -14.04 12.74 15.35
N ARG A 5 -13.07 13.08 16.21
CA ARG A 5 -13.09 14.37 16.93
C ARG A 5 -12.90 15.55 16.00
N VAL A 6 -11.98 15.45 15.04
CA VAL A 6 -11.74 16.51 14.04
C VAL A 6 -13.01 16.78 13.24
N SER A 7 -13.70 15.74 12.76
CA SER A 7 -14.91 15.88 11.96
C SER A 7 -16.03 16.57 12.76
N GLN A 8 -16.21 16.20 14.04
CA GLN A 8 -17.16 16.85 14.94
C GLN A 8 -16.82 18.33 15.19
N ALA A 9 -15.56 18.65 15.43
CA ALA A 9 -15.12 20.02 15.72
C ALA A 9 -15.27 20.95 14.51
N VAL A 10 -15.00 20.45 13.31
CA VAL A 10 -15.06 21.24 12.06
C VAL A 10 -16.48 21.23 11.45
N GLY A 11 -17.34 20.30 11.88
CA GLY A 11 -18.70 20.16 11.34
C GLY A 11 -18.75 19.60 9.92
N LEU A 12 -17.73 18.84 9.51
CA LEU A 12 -17.64 18.17 8.21
C LEU A 12 -17.65 16.65 8.39
N ASP A 13 -17.95 15.91 7.33
CA ASP A 13 -17.76 14.46 7.34
C ASP A 13 -16.27 14.08 7.43
N MET A 14 -16.01 12.92 8.01
CA MET A 14 -14.64 12.45 8.26
C MET A 14 -13.83 12.34 6.97
N LEU A 15 -14.43 11.83 5.89
CA LEU A 15 -13.76 11.66 4.61
C LEU A 15 -13.33 13.03 4.05
N LYS A 16 -14.21 14.03 4.13
CA LYS A 16 -13.89 15.39 3.68
C LYS A 16 -12.79 16.03 4.50
N CYS A 17 -12.77 15.83 5.82
CA CYS A 17 -11.64 16.28 6.66
C CYS A 17 -10.33 15.63 6.22
N LEU A 18 -10.34 14.32 5.94
CA LEU A 18 -9.19 13.58 5.45
C LEU A 18 -8.72 14.09 4.08
N GLU A 19 -9.63 14.44 3.17
CA GLU A 19 -9.28 14.96 1.84
C GLU A 19 -8.71 16.38 1.89
N LEU A 20 -9.20 17.22 2.80
CA LEU A 20 -8.81 18.63 2.88
C LEU A 20 -7.55 18.85 3.73
N CYS A 21 -7.24 17.96 4.67
CA CYS A 21 -6.11 18.15 5.56
C CYS A 21 -4.77 18.09 4.80
N GLN A 22 -4.00 19.17 4.90
CA GLN A 22 -2.70 19.33 4.24
C GLN A 22 -1.50 19.14 5.17
N VAL A 23 -1.73 18.71 6.40
CA VAL A 23 -0.67 18.49 7.38
C VAL A 23 0.05 17.18 7.06
N ASP A 24 1.35 17.28 6.84
CA ASP A 24 2.23 16.12 6.61
C ASP A 24 3.21 15.88 7.77
N GLU A 25 3.27 16.78 8.74
CA GLU A 25 4.17 16.68 9.89
C GLU A 25 3.93 15.42 10.72
N GLY A 26 5.02 14.69 11.00
CA GLY A 26 4.98 13.50 11.84
C GLY A 26 4.42 12.24 11.18
N LYS A 27 4.12 12.25 9.87
CA LYS A 27 3.73 11.04 9.14
C LYS A 27 4.90 10.08 9.00
N ALA A 28 4.62 8.79 9.20
CA ALA A 28 5.62 7.74 9.04
C ALA A 28 5.94 7.53 7.55
N ARG A 29 7.20 7.18 7.25
CA ARG A 29 7.54 6.57 5.95
C ARG A 29 7.11 5.12 5.99
N TRP A 30 6.55 4.65 4.89
CA TRP A 30 6.30 3.24 4.68
C TRP A 30 7.31 2.72 3.66
N THR A 31 8.20 1.84 4.12
CA THR A 31 9.27 1.28 3.31
C THR A 31 8.98 -0.19 3.06
N TYR A 32 8.94 -0.55 1.79
CA TYR A 32 8.83 -1.95 1.40
C TYR A 32 10.21 -2.62 1.51
N ASP A 33 10.38 -3.50 2.48
CA ASP A 33 11.51 -4.43 2.57
C ASP A 33 11.00 -5.83 2.33
N PRO A 34 11.25 -6.45 1.17
CA PRO A 34 10.68 -7.74 0.84
C PRO A 34 10.97 -8.80 1.92
N ASN A 35 12.06 -8.71 2.70
CA ASN A 35 12.47 -9.71 3.70
C ASN A 35 11.61 -9.67 4.97
N THR A 36 11.16 -8.48 5.35
CA THR A 36 10.44 -8.25 6.61
C THR A 36 9.02 -7.74 6.40
N PHE A 37 8.65 -7.48 5.14
CA PHE A 37 7.42 -6.77 4.82
C PHE A 37 6.15 -7.55 5.23
N SER A 38 5.26 -6.86 5.95
CA SER A 38 3.91 -7.33 6.27
C SER A 38 2.86 -6.59 5.44
N TRP A 39 1.92 -7.33 4.87
CA TRP A 39 0.81 -6.78 4.07
C TRP A 39 -0.29 -6.12 4.91
N GLU A 40 -0.24 -6.20 6.24
CA GLU A 40 -1.29 -5.66 7.14
C GLU A 40 -1.63 -4.20 6.85
N MET A 41 -0.61 -3.34 6.68
CA MET A 41 -0.84 -1.93 6.38
C MET A 41 -1.49 -1.72 5.01
N ALA A 42 -1.09 -2.53 4.03
CA ALA A 42 -1.65 -2.51 2.68
C ALA A 42 -3.10 -3.02 2.64
N ASP A 43 -3.42 -4.02 3.48
CA ASP A 43 -4.79 -4.50 3.65
C ASP A 43 -5.68 -3.44 4.30
N ARG A 44 -5.17 -2.71 5.31
CA ARG A 44 -5.88 -1.56 5.89
C ARG A 44 -6.13 -0.45 4.88
N MET A 45 -5.14 -0.15 4.04
CA MET A 45 -5.30 0.80 2.94
C MET A 45 -6.40 0.34 1.97
N LYS A 46 -6.35 -0.93 1.56
CA LYS A 46 -7.32 -1.52 0.63
C LYS A 46 -8.74 -1.47 1.18
N ALA A 47 -8.92 -1.81 2.46
CA ALA A 47 -10.21 -1.72 3.14
C ALA A 47 -10.74 -0.28 3.14
N PHE A 48 -9.91 0.69 3.55
CA PHE A 48 -10.30 2.10 3.54
C PHE A 48 -10.70 2.58 2.13
N ILE A 49 -9.94 2.21 1.10
CA ILE A 49 -10.25 2.57 -0.29
C ILE A 49 -11.58 1.93 -0.73
N ALA A 50 -11.80 0.66 -0.44
CA ALA A 50 -13.05 -0.03 -0.82
C ALA A 50 -14.28 0.62 -0.17
N ASP A 51 -14.17 1.04 1.09
CA ASP A 51 -15.28 1.63 1.85
C ASP A 51 -15.59 3.07 1.44
N ASN A 52 -14.58 3.86 1.04
CA ASN A 52 -14.72 5.30 0.82
C ASN A 52 -14.64 5.72 -0.66
N TYR A 53 -14.04 4.89 -1.51
CA TYR A 53 -13.83 5.15 -2.94
C TYR A 53 -14.21 3.91 -3.77
N PRO A 54 -15.49 3.47 -3.75
CA PRO A 54 -15.91 2.32 -4.54
C PRO A 54 -15.78 2.61 -6.03
N ALA A 55 -15.45 1.57 -6.81
CA ALA A 55 -15.29 1.69 -8.26
C ALA A 55 -16.56 2.29 -8.90
N PRO A 56 -16.43 3.24 -9.85
CA PRO A 56 -15.21 3.62 -10.57
C PRO A 56 -14.44 4.82 -9.97
N ALA A 57 -14.72 5.23 -8.73
CA ALA A 57 -14.08 6.40 -8.14
C ALA A 57 -12.56 6.20 -8.01
N THR A 58 -11.79 7.22 -8.40
CA THR A 58 -10.34 7.22 -8.16
C THR A 58 -10.07 7.52 -6.69
N PRO A 59 -9.26 6.70 -5.99
CA PRO A 59 -8.93 6.95 -4.59
C PRO A 59 -8.19 8.28 -4.40
N ASN A 60 -8.57 9.04 -3.38
CA ASN A 60 -7.80 10.21 -2.98
C ASN A 60 -6.67 9.79 -2.02
N PHE A 61 -5.44 9.67 -2.54
CA PHE A 61 -4.30 9.24 -1.73
C PHE A 61 -3.91 10.22 -0.61
N ARG A 62 -4.39 11.48 -0.64
CA ARG A 62 -4.24 12.37 0.52
C ARG A 62 -5.11 11.91 1.69
N ALA A 63 -6.35 11.50 1.42
CA ALA A 63 -7.22 10.95 2.46
C ALA A 63 -6.66 9.64 3.03
N VAL A 64 -6.15 8.76 2.16
CA VAL A 64 -5.46 7.52 2.57
C VAL A 64 -4.25 7.82 3.46
N SER A 65 -3.40 8.77 3.02
CA SER A 65 -2.23 9.22 3.77
C SER A 65 -2.60 9.74 5.16
N ASN A 66 -3.65 10.54 5.25
CA ASN A 66 -4.14 11.11 6.51
C ASN A 66 -4.77 10.04 7.42
N TYR A 67 -5.47 9.06 6.84
CA TYR A 67 -6.09 7.96 7.57
C TYR A 67 -5.06 6.99 8.16
N LEU A 68 -4.09 6.55 7.36
CA LEU A 68 -3.03 5.63 7.78
C LEU A 68 -1.88 6.31 8.51
N TRP A 69 -1.83 7.64 8.47
CA TRP A 69 -0.73 8.44 9.00
C TRP A 69 0.63 8.11 8.36
N ILE A 70 0.60 7.85 7.05
CA ILE A 70 1.76 7.49 6.21
C ILE A 70 1.92 8.53 5.12
N ASN A 71 3.16 8.77 4.67
CA ASN A 71 3.42 9.68 3.57
C ASN A 71 2.66 9.29 2.30
N ARG A 72 2.08 10.29 1.62
CA ARG A 72 1.21 10.08 0.45
C ARG A 72 1.86 9.26 -0.65
N ASP A 73 3.11 9.58 -0.98
CA ASP A 73 3.81 8.91 -2.07
C ASP A 73 4.10 7.43 -1.73
N ASP A 74 4.24 7.10 -0.44
CA ASP A 74 4.34 5.71 -0.01
C ASP A 74 2.98 4.98 -0.12
N CYS A 75 1.85 5.65 0.13
CA CYS A 75 0.52 5.07 -0.12
C CYS A 75 0.30 4.78 -1.62
N ILE A 76 0.78 5.64 -2.51
CA ILE A 76 0.74 5.42 -3.96
C ILE A 76 1.60 4.21 -4.32
N HIS A 77 2.85 4.16 -3.85
CA HIS A 77 3.74 3.04 -4.09
C HIS A 77 3.18 1.71 -3.56
N MET A 78 2.58 1.73 -2.37
CA MET A 78 1.88 0.59 -1.80
C MET A 78 0.73 0.11 -2.69
N SER A 79 -0.03 1.04 -3.27
CA SER A 79 -1.13 0.71 -4.19
C SER A 79 -0.61 0.07 -5.48
N ASP A 80 0.50 0.57 -6.02
CA ASP A 80 1.14 -0.01 -7.20
C ASP A 80 1.61 -1.45 -6.92
N LEU A 81 2.26 -1.67 -5.78
CA LEU A 81 2.67 -2.99 -5.34
C LEU A 81 1.48 -3.93 -5.18
N LEU A 82 0.37 -3.49 -4.58
CA LEU A 82 -0.86 -4.28 -4.49
C LEU A 82 -1.42 -4.66 -5.86
N GLN A 83 -1.19 -3.88 -6.91
CA GLN A 83 -1.61 -4.21 -8.27
C GLN A 83 -0.61 -5.14 -9.01
N GLY A 84 0.47 -5.55 -8.34
CA GLY A 84 1.52 -6.36 -8.94
C GLY A 84 2.47 -5.56 -9.84
N ASN A 85 2.54 -4.24 -9.64
CA ASN A 85 3.52 -3.37 -10.27
C ASN A 85 4.72 -3.26 -9.33
N ILE A 86 5.70 -4.13 -9.53
CA ILE A 86 6.93 -4.17 -8.73
C ILE A 86 8.12 -3.71 -9.57
N ALA A 87 9.05 -2.99 -8.96
CA ALA A 87 10.33 -2.68 -9.58
C ALA A 87 11.26 -3.90 -9.50
N TRP A 88 11.73 -4.37 -10.65
CA TRP A 88 12.65 -5.52 -10.77
C TRP A 88 14.11 -5.10 -10.54
N THR A 89 14.43 -4.75 -9.30
CA THR A 89 15.81 -4.45 -8.88
C THR A 89 16.66 -5.72 -8.80
N ASP A 90 17.97 -5.56 -8.79
CA ASP A 90 18.90 -6.69 -8.64
C ASP A 90 18.68 -7.43 -7.31
N GLU A 91 18.29 -6.71 -6.25
CA GLU A 91 17.94 -7.30 -4.96
C GLU A 91 16.69 -8.20 -5.07
N ILE A 92 15.64 -7.72 -5.73
CA ILE A 92 14.41 -8.52 -5.95
C ILE A 92 14.73 -9.75 -6.80
N LYS A 93 15.53 -9.61 -7.86
CA LYS A 93 15.97 -10.73 -8.71
C LYS A 93 16.78 -11.75 -7.92
N ALA A 94 17.77 -11.31 -7.14
CA ALA A 94 18.59 -12.18 -6.28
C ALA A 94 17.72 -12.97 -5.29
N ARG A 95 16.71 -12.32 -4.71
CA ARG A 95 15.75 -12.96 -3.82
C ARG A 95 14.88 -14.00 -4.52
N VAL A 96 14.40 -13.73 -5.75
CA VAL A 96 13.69 -14.74 -6.55
C VAL A 96 14.57 -15.97 -6.74
N VAL A 97 15.85 -15.78 -7.09
CA VAL A 97 16.81 -16.89 -7.26
C VAL A 97 16.99 -17.68 -5.96
N ASP A 98 17.16 -17.01 -4.82
CA ASP A 98 17.29 -17.67 -3.51
C ASP A 98 16.02 -18.48 -3.15
N MET A 99 14.83 -17.90 -3.31
CA MET A 99 13.57 -18.61 -3.06
C MET A 99 13.37 -19.80 -4.00
N ARG A 100 13.82 -19.68 -5.27
CA ARG A 100 13.82 -20.80 -6.21
C ARG A 100 14.79 -21.90 -5.79
N ARG A 101 15.99 -21.56 -5.32
CA ARG A 101 16.97 -22.54 -4.78
C ARG A 101 16.41 -23.29 -3.57
N LYS A 102 15.61 -22.61 -2.74
CA LYS A 102 14.88 -23.21 -1.61
C LYS A 102 13.64 -24.04 -2.03
N GLY A 103 13.42 -24.23 -3.33
CA GLY A 103 12.34 -25.08 -3.87
C GLY A 103 10.99 -24.38 -4.03
N MET A 104 10.86 -23.09 -3.75
CA MET A 104 9.57 -22.39 -3.83
C MET A 104 9.13 -22.20 -5.28
N GLN A 105 7.88 -22.54 -5.62
CA GLN A 105 7.34 -22.33 -6.97
C GLN A 105 7.16 -20.84 -7.31
N PHE A 106 7.34 -20.44 -8.58
CA PHE A 106 7.21 -19.04 -9.03
C PHE A 106 5.88 -18.38 -8.63
N LYS A 107 4.77 -19.13 -8.64
CA LYS A 107 3.46 -18.62 -8.20
C LYS A 107 3.45 -18.19 -6.72
N ASN A 108 4.19 -18.89 -5.87
CA ASN A 108 4.27 -18.60 -4.44
C ASN A 108 5.26 -17.46 -4.18
N ILE A 109 6.34 -17.41 -4.96
CA ILE A 109 7.28 -16.28 -4.98
C ILE A 109 6.53 -15.00 -5.37
N GLY A 110 5.70 -15.05 -6.41
CA GLY A 110 4.86 -13.94 -6.83
C GLY A 110 4.05 -13.39 -5.67
N LYS A 111 3.30 -14.27 -4.98
CA LYS A 111 2.48 -13.91 -3.80
C LYS A 111 3.28 -13.32 -2.64
N GLN A 112 4.54 -13.73 -2.44
CA GLN A 112 5.39 -13.13 -1.41
C GLN A 112 5.81 -11.70 -1.78
N LEU A 113 6.07 -11.43 -3.06
CA LEU A 113 6.48 -10.11 -3.53
C LEU A 113 5.31 -9.15 -3.69
N SER A 114 4.16 -9.65 -4.11
CA SER A 114 2.91 -8.90 -4.15
C SER A 114 1.70 -9.85 -4.26
N PRO A 115 0.59 -9.59 -3.55
CA PRO A 115 -0.57 -10.47 -3.55
C PRO A 115 -1.15 -10.75 -4.95
N ASN A 116 -1.01 -9.78 -5.87
CA ASN A 116 -1.56 -9.85 -7.22
C ASN A 116 -0.48 -9.99 -8.31
N LEU A 117 0.79 -10.25 -7.95
CA LEU A 117 1.83 -10.49 -8.92
C LEU A 117 1.68 -11.87 -9.58
N SER A 118 1.52 -11.89 -10.90
CA SER A 118 1.40 -13.12 -11.66
C SER A 118 2.73 -13.87 -11.74
N ALA A 119 2.68 -15.21 -11.76
CA ALA A 119 3.89 -16.04 -11.88
C ALA A 119 4.68 -15.74 -13.16
N ALA A 120 4.01 -15.37 -14.27
CA ALA A 120 4.66 -15.04 -15.53
C ALA A 120 5.59 -13.83 -15.40
N LYS A 121 5.21 -12.82 -14.61
CA LYS A 121 6.06 -11.65 -14.35
C LYS A 121 7.32 -12.00 -13.55
N VAL A 122 7.31 -13.08 -12.77
CA VAL A 122 8.46 -13.54 -11.96
C VAL A 122 9.49 -14.32 -12.78
N VAL A 123 9.07 -14.89 -13.92
CA VAL A 123 9.92 -15.72 -14.79
C VAL A 123 10.69 -14.88 -15.81
N ALA A 124 10.17 -13.69 -16.14
CA ALA A 124 10.75 -12.76 -17.10
C ALA A 124 11.98 -12.03 -16.53
#